data_AF-A0A897MW24-F1
#
_entry.id   AF-A0A897MW24-F1
#
_cell.length_a   1.000
_cell.length_b   1.000
_cell.length_c   1.000
_cell.angle_alpha   90.00
_cell.angle_beta   90.00
_cell.angle_gamma   90.00
#
_symmetry.space_group_name_H-M   'P 1'
#
loop_
_entity.id
_entity.type
_entity.pdbx_description
1 polymer ?
#
loop_
_entity_poly.entity_id
_entity_poly.type
_entity_poly.pdbx_seq_one_letter_code
_entity_poly.pdbx_strand_id
1 'polypeptide(L)'
;METTDSTVSSEPDDPVLARPIPEYVDWLVGVVIALGGMALLVGGTAVRFVVDRELLAEDIESGQITVVVLERDLTEAETLEFSLEVVNWTGIGLLVTGVGLVLFAIGYVVFRHRAHQNAGEGDPVGTYRSSAVLGAVATAVLSFVPFSPILGGGLAGYLEQPASGRSVSVGALSGFLSMVPALVLLGFVTVGLYAGFAAIQEAGLGLVVVAGMFFGLLVISAYGAGLGALGGFAGGRLADGE
;
A
#
# COMPACT_ATOMS: atom_id res chain seq x y z
N MET A 1 -63.29 13.93 -31.08
CA MET A 1 -61.98 14.22 -31.70
C MET A 1 -60.95 13.89 -30.64
N GLU A 2 -60.31 12.74 -30.83
CA GLU A 2 -59.53 11.98 -29.85
C GLU A 2 -58.29 12.70 -29.32
N THR A 3 -58.10 12.57 -28.01
CA THR A 3 -56.83 12.69 -27.31
C THR A 3 -55.96 11.50 -27.67
N THR A 4 -54.87 11.72 -28.41
CA THR A 4 -53.83 10.71 -28.61
C THR A 4 -52.62 11.07 -27.74
N ASP A 5 -52.59 10.36 -26.62
CA ASP A 5 -51.47 10.20 -25.71
C ASP A 5 -50.42 9.32 -26.41
N SER A 6 -49.39 9.94 -26.96
CA SER A 6 -48.26 9.22 -27.54
C SER A 6 -47.32 8.83 -26.42
N THR A 7 -47.62 7.69 -25.82
CA THR A 7 -46.73 6.95 -24.93
C THR A 7 -45.44 6.65 -25.66
N VAL A 8 -44.39 7.40 -25.32
CA VAL A 8 -43.01 7.04 -25.63
C VAL A 8 -42.72 5.79 -24.82
N SER A 9 -42.83 4.62 -25.46
CA SER A 9 -42.32 3.37 -24.93
C SER A 9 -40.80 3.50 -24.82
N SER A 10 -40.32 3.88 -23.64
CA SER A 10 -38.94 3.71 -23.24
C SER A 10 -38.69 2.20 -23.17
N GLU A 11 -38.05 1.63 -24.19
CA GLU A 11 -37.37 0.35 -24.01
C GLU A 11 -36.45 0.49 -22.79
N PRO A 12 -36.52 -0.40 -21.80
CA PRO A 12 -35.50 -0.43 -20.78
C PRO A 12 -34.22 -0.86 -21.48
N ASP A 13 -33.30 0.08 -21.68
CA ASP A 13 -31.89 -0.21 -21.94
C ASP A 13 -31.44 -1.15 -20.83
N ASP A 14 -31.40 -2.44 -21.15
CA ASP A 14 -30.97 -3.50 -20.25
C ASP A 14 -29.48 -3.26 -20.00
N PRO A 15 -29.04 -2.83 -18.80
CA PRO A 15 -27.64 -2.54 -18.54
C PRO A 15 -26.90 -3.86 -18.30
N VAL A 16 -26.65 -4.61 -19.38
CA VAL A 16 -26.05 -5.95 -19.37
C VAL A 16 -24.56 -5.95 -18.93
N LEU A 17 -23.95 -4.81 -18.61
CA LEU A 17 -22.49 -4.72 -18.37
C LEU A 17 -22.04 -4.03 -17.07
N ALA A 18 -22.89 -3.94 -16.05
CA ALA A 18 -22.41 -3.74 -14.68
C ALA A 18 -22.32 -5.08 -13.95
N ARG A 19 -21.50 -6.03 -14.45
CA ARG A 19 -21.33 -7.32 -13.77
C ARG A 19 -20.79 -7.05 -12.36
N PRO A 20 -21.54 -7.38 -11.29
CA PRO A 20 -21.04 -7.22 -9.92
C PRO A 20 -19.78 -8.07 -9.76
N ILE A 21 -18.73 -7.51 -9.19
CA ILE A 21 -17.50 -8.27 -8.88
C ILE A 21 -17.92 -9.48 -8.02
N PRO A 22 -17.57 -10.71 -8.41
CA PRO A 22 -17.98 -11.90 -7.67
C PRO A 22 -17.46 -11.89 -6.23
N GLU A 23 -18.30 -12.32 -5.28
CA GLU A 23 -18.00 -12.32 -3.84
C GLU A 23 -16.69 -13.06 -3.48
N TYR A 24 -16.32 -14.09 -4.26
CA TYR A 24 -15.07 -14.83 -4.05
C TYR A 24 -13.82 -13.97 -4.24
N VAL A 25 -13.87 -12.97 -5.12
CA VAL A 25 -12.73 -12.07 -5.39
C VAL A 25 -12.44 -11.21 -4.16
N ASP A 26 -13.48 -10.85 -3.42
CA ASP A 26 -13.37 -9.92 -2.29
C ASP A 26 -12.82 -10.61 -1.07
N TRP A 27 -13.23 -11.86 -0.88
CA TRP A 27 -12.64 -12.73 0.11
C TRP A 27 -11.17 -13.01 -0.22
N LEU A 28 -10.83 -13.27 -1.49
CA LEU A 28 -9.44 -13.43 -1.93
C LEU A 28 -8.59 -12.18 -1.63
N VAL A 29 -9.10 -10.99 -1.98
CA VAL A 29 -8.46 -9.70 -1.68
C VAL A 29 -8.23 -9.55 -0.18
N GLY A 30 -9.25 -9.81 0.66
CA GLY A 30 -9.13 -9.77 2.12
C GLY A 30 -8.09 -10.76 2.66
N VAL A 31 -8.07 -11.99 2.15
CA VAL A 31 -7.11 -13.03 2.55
C VAL A 31 -5.68 -12.64 2.18
N VAL A 32 -5.44 -12.14 0.96
CA VAL A 32 -4.10 -11.70 0.53
C VAL A 32 -3.57 -10.58 1.42
N ILE A 33 -4.41 -9.58 1.73
CA ILE A 33 -4.04 -8.48 2.62
C ILE A 33 -3.75 -9.01 4.04
N ALA A 34 -4.59 -9.89 4.56
CA ALA A 34 -4.42 -10.48 5.90
C ALA A 34 -3.14 -11.32 6.00
N LEU A 35 -2.83 -12.12 4.97
CA LEU A 35 -1.59 -12.89 4.90
C LEU A 35 -0.36 -11.99 4.85
N GLY A 36 -0.40 -10.92 4.06
CA GLY A 36 0.67 -9.92 4.02
C GLY A 36 0.88 -9.26 5.39
N GLY A 37 -0.21 -8.85 6.04
CA GLY A 37 -0.15 -8.28 7.40
C GLY A 37 0.41 -9.26 8.43
N MET A 38 -0.02 -10.52 8.39
CA MET A 38 0.46 -11.57 9.28
C MET A 38 1.95 -11.89 9.05
N ALA A 39 2.41 -11.93 7.80
CA ALA A 39 3.82 -12.10 7.48
C ALA A 39 4.68 -10.97 8.06
N LEU A 40 4.22 -9.72 7.99
CA LEU A 40 4.90 -8.58 8.64
C LEU A 40 4.90 -8.67 10.17
N LEU A 41 3.81 -9.17 10.78
CA LEU A 41 3.78 -9.40 12.23
C LEU A 41 4.80 -10.45 12.65
N VAL A 42 4.86 -11.58 11.94
CA VAL A 42 5.82 -12.65 12.19
C VAL A 42 7.24 -12.14 11.96
N GLY A 43 7.49 -11.44 10.85
CA GLY A 43 8.80 -10.87 10.53
C GLY A 43 9.26 -9.83 11.55
N GLY A 44 8.40 -8.88 11.93
CA GLY A 44 8.70 -7.87 12.95
C GLY A 44 8.95 -8.46 14.34
N THR A 45 8.21 -9.52 14.68
CA THR A 45 8.44 -10.29 15.90
C THR A 45 9.79 -11.00 15.83
N ALA A 46 10.08 -11.73 14.75
CA ALA A 46 11.34 -12.44 14.59
C ALA A 46 12.55 -11.49 14.68
N VAL A 47 12.53 -10.34 14.00
CA VAL A 47 13.61 -9.34 14.07
C VAL A 47 13.88 -8.91 15.51
N ARG A 48 12.84 -8.73 16.33
CA ARG A 48 12.98 -8.27 17.71
C ARG A 48 13.42 -9.36 18.70
N PHE A 49 13.10 -10.62 18.42
CA PHE A 49 13.44 -11.76 19.28
C PHE A 49 14.75 -12.46 18.88
N VAL A 50 15.18 -12.32 17.62
CA VAL A 50 16.41 -12.95 17.11
C VAL A 50 17.61 -12.00 17.21
N VAL A 51 17.40 -10.68 17.20
CA VAL A 51 18.48 -9.70 17.35
C VAL A 51 18.61 -9.32 18.83
N ASP A 52 19.31 -10.15 19.58
CA ASP A 52 19.69 -9.86 20.98
C ASP A 52 20.97 -9.02 21.05
N ARG A 53 21.13 -8.29 22.16
CA ARG A 53 22.35 -7.48 22.41
C ARG A 53 23.61 -8.36 22.42
N GLU A 54 23.48 -9.62 22.85
CA GLU A 54 24.58 -10.59 22.87
C GLU A 54 25.06 -10.98 21.46
N LEU A 55 24.16 -11.13 20.48
CA LEU A 55 24.54 -11.44 19.09
C LEU A 55 25.16 -10.24 18.37
N LEU A 56 24.62 -9.04 18.62
CA LEU A 56 25.22 -7.81 18.10
C LEU A 56 26.59 -7.53 18.72
N ALA A 57 26.80 -7.87 20.00
CA ALA A 57 28.10 -7.73 20.65
C ALA A 57 29.13 -8.73 20.10
N GLU A 58 28.75 -9.98 19.85
CA GLU A 58 29.62 -11.01 19.27
C GLU A 58 30.07 -10.67 17.83
N ASP A 59 29.16 -10.11 17.02
CA ASP A 59 29.47 -9.67 15.64
C ASP A 59 30.36 -8.42 15.57
N ILE A 60 30.31 -7.54 16.58
CA ILE A 60 31.19 -6.36 16.67
C ILE A 60 32.56 -6.74 17.26
N GLU A 61 32.61 -7.59 18.29
CA GLU A 61 33.84 -8.09 18.91
C GLU A 61 34.68 -8.95 17.95
N SER A 62 34.02 -9.67 17.02
CA SER A 62 34.69 -10.43 15.96
C SER A 62 35.24 -9.56 14.82
N GLY A 63 35.02 -8.24 14.83
CA GLY A 63 35.53 -7.28 13.85
C GLY A 63 34.86 -7.37 12.47
N GLN A 64 33.70 -8.04 12.36
CA GLN A 64 33.05 -8.32 11.08
C GLN A 64 32.10 -7.19 10.61
N ILE A 65 31.70 -6.27 11.49
CA ILE A 65 30.83 -5.12 11.18
C ILE A 65 31.55 -3.81 11.51
N THR A 66 32.26 -3.23 10.54
CA THR A 66 32.71 -1.83 10.60
C THR A 66 31.65 -0.96 9.94
N VAL A 67 30.78 -0.32 10.73
CA VAL A 67 29.83 0.66 10.21
C VAL A 67 30.59 1.97 9.99
N VAL A 68 31.17 2.12 8.81
CA VAL A 68 31.83 3.36 8.39
C VAL A 68 30.74 4.35 7.99
N VAL A 69 30.45 5.32 8.86
CA VAL A 69 29.60 6.47 8.50
C VAL A 69 30.51 7.62 8.09
N LEU A 70 30.53 7.92 6.79
CA LEU A 70 31.12 9.16 6.23
C LEU A 70 32.49 9.53 6.86
N GLU A 71 33.44 8.58 6.88
CA GLU A 71 34.84 8.76 7.30
C GLU A 71 35.15 8.80 8.82
N ARG A 72 34.19 8.51 9.70
CA ARG A 72 34.50 8.19 11.12
C ARG A 72 34.24 6.72 11.43
N ASP A 73 35.25 6.08 12.03
CA ASP A 73 35.05 4.84 12.75
C ASP A 73 34.23 5.16 14.01
N LEU A 74 32.96 4.76 14.01
CA LEU A 74 32.16 4.77 15.22
C LEU A 74 32.81 3.82 16.22
N THR A 75 32.84 4.23 17.48
CA THR A 75 33.24 3.29 18.53
C THR A 75 32.25 2.13 18.60
N GLU A 76 32.67 0.99 19.12
CA GLU A 76 31.83 -0.20 19.29
C GLU A 76 30.54 0.09 20.06
N ALA A 77 30.62 0.95 21.09
CA ALA A 77 29.46 1.39 21.85
C ALA A 77 28.48 2.25 21.02
N GLU A 78 28.99 3.21 20.24
CA GLU A 78 28.17 4.07 19.37
C GLU A 78 27.50 3.28 18.25
N THR A 79 28.20 2.30 17.67
CA THR A 79 27.66 1.41 16.64
C THR A 79 26.51 0.56 17.17
N LEU A 80 26.63 0.08 18.42
CA LEU A 80 25.62 -0.72 19.06
C LEU A 80 24.37 0.11 19.38
N GLU A 81 24.52 1.31 19.95
CA GLU A 81 23.41 2.21 20.24
C GLU A 81 22.65 2.62 18.97
N PHE A 82 23.36 2.97 17.90
CA PHE A 82 22.76 3.29 16.61
C PHE A 82 21.98 2.10 16.03
N SER A 83 22.63 0.93 15.97
CA SER A 83 22.06 -0.28 15.39
C SER A 83 20.82 -0.74 16.16
N LEU A 84 20.86 -0.71 17.50
CA LEU A 84 19.71 -1.06 18.34
C LEU A 84 18.52 -0.14 18.08
N GLU A 85 18.75 1.17 17.93
CA GLU A 85 17.67 2.11 17.71
C GLU A 85 17.02 1.91 16.33
N VAL A 86 17.83 1.72 15.28
CA VAL A 86 17.34 1.42 13.93
C VAL A 86 16.54 0.11 13.92
N VAL A 87 17.06 -0.95 14.53
CA VAL A 87 16.40 -2.26 14.59
C VAL A 87 15.09 -2.17 15.37
N ASN A 88 15.08 -1.49 16.52
CA ASN A 88 13.90 -1.37 17.35
C ASN A 88 12.76 -0.64 16.63
N TRP A 89 13.05 0.52 16.03
CA TRP A 89 12.05 1.26 15.25
C TRP A 89 11.59 0.51 14.00
N THR A 90 12.49 -0.21 13.34
CA THR A 90 12.13 -1.06 12.20
C THR A 90 11.20 -2.19 12.63
N GLY A 91 11.49 -2.84 13.76
CA GLY A 91 10.62 -3.87 14.36
C GLY A 91 9.23 -3.32 14.71
N ILE A 92 9.17 -2.13 15.33
CA ILE A 92 7.90 -1.44 15.61
C ILE A 92 7.15 -1.16 14.31
N GLY A 93 7.84 -0.67 13.27
CA GLY A 93 7.24 -0.39 11.97
C GLY A 93 6.62 -1.62 11.32
N LEU A 94 7.33 -2.75 11.35
CA LEU A 94 6.81 -4.04 10.86
C LEU A 94 5.54 -4.46 11.60
N LEU A 95 5.54 -4.34 12.93
CA LEU A 95 4.38 -4.67 13.75
C LEU A 95 3.19 -3.75 13.46
N VAL A 96 3.40 -2.43 13.45
CA VAL A 96 2.34 -1.44 13.19
C VAL A 96 1.75 -1.61 11.79
N THR A 97 2.60 -1.83 10.79
CA THR A 97 2.15 -2.10 9.41
C THR A 97 1.38 -3.40 9.33
N GLY A 98 1.87 -4.46 9.98
CA GLY A 98 1.21 -5.77 10.04
C GLY A 98 -0.18 -5.69 10.68
N VAL A 99 -0.29 -5.07 11.86
CA VAL A 99 -1.59 -4.83 12.53
C VAL A 99 -2.50 -3.99 11.64
N GLY A 100 -1.98 -2.90 11.06
CA GLY A 100 -2.74 -2.01 10.18
C GLY A 100 -3.34 -2.75 8.98
N LEU A 101 -2.57 -3.61 8.33
CA LEU A 101 -3.04 -4.44 7.22
C LEU A 101 -4.10 -5.46 7.65
N VAL A 102 -3.93 -6.11 8.80
CA VAL A 102 -4.93 -7.06 9.33
C VAL A 102 -6.23 -6.33 9.66
N LEU A 103 -6.17 -5.18 10.33
CA LEU A 103 -7.35 -4.38 10.63
C LEU A 103 -8.02 -3.86 9.34
N PHE A 104 -7.23 -3.46 8.34
CA PHE A 104 -7.74 -3.05 7.04
C PHE A 104 -8.44 -4.21 6.33
N ALA A 105 -7.88 -5.42 6.33
CA ALA A 105 -8.50 -6.61 5.76
C ALA A 105 -9.84 -6.93 6.46
N ILE A 106 -9.87 -6.91 7.80
CA ILE A 106 -11.08 -7.13 8.58
C ILE A 106 -12.13 -6.07 8.23
N GLY A 107 -11.73 -4.79 8.23
CA GLY A 107 -12.61 -3.67 7.88
C GLY A 107 -13.17 -3.79 6.47
N TYR A 108 -12.35 -4.17 5.49
CA TYR A 108 -12.74 -4.38 4.11
C TYR A 108 -13.81 -5.48 3.98
N VAL A 109 -13.60 -6.63 4.63
CA VAL A 109 -14.56 -7.75 4.62
C VAL A 109 -15.87 -7.38 5.32
N VAL A 110 -15.80 -6.69 6.47
CA VAL A 110 -17.00 -6.26 7.22
C VAL A 110 -17.81 -5.22 6.47
N PHE A 111 -17.16 -4.22 5.85
CA PHE A 111 -17.83 -3.21 5.03
C PHE A 111 -18.49 -3.84 3.80
N ARG A 112 -17.81 -4.78 3.15
CA ARG A 112 -18.36 -5.52 2.00
C ARG A 112 -19.62 -6.30 2.40
N HIS A 113 -19.56 -7.03 3.52
CA HIS A 113 -20.68 -7.83 3.98
C HIS A 113 -21.90 -6.96 4.37
N ARG A 114 -21.68 -5.77 4.95
CA ARG A 114 -22.75 -4.79 5.22
C ARG A 114 -23.29 -4.12 3.96
N ALA A 115 -22.45 -3.85 2.96
CA ALA A 115 -22.88 -3.25 1.70
C ALA A 115 -23.82 -4.17 0.91
N HIS A 116 -23.58 -5.48 0.93
CA HIS A 116 -24.50 -6.45 0.32
C HIS A 116 -25.83 -6.59 1.06
N GLN A 117 -25.87 -6.34 2.38
CA GLN A 117 -27.12 -6.40 3.16
C GLN A 117 -27.97 -5.12 3.08
N ASN A 118 -27.35 -3.99 2.70
CA ASN A 118 -28.00 -2.66 2.65
C ASN A 118 -28.20 -2.13 1.22
N ALA A 119 -28.05 -2.97 0.19
CA ALA A 119 -28.23 -2.56 -1.21
C ALA A 119 -29.71 -2.27 -1.52
N GLY A 120 -30.17 -1.10 -1.10
CA GLY A 120 -31.20 -0.34 -1.82
C GLY A 120 -30.56 0.35 -3.02
N GLU A 121 -31.30 0.42 -4.12
CA GLU A 121 -30.85 0.92 -5.42
C GLU A 121 -30.19 2.31 -5.35
N GLY A 122 -28.96 2.42 -5.89
CA GLY A 122 -28.53 3.67 -6.54
C GLY A 122 -27.46 4.55 -5.89
N ASP A 123 -26.36 4.02 -5.35
CA ASP A 123 -25.20 4.86 -4.99
C ASP A 123 -23.89 4.41 -5.69
N PRO A 124 -23.48 5.07 -6.80
CA PRO A 124 -22.27 4.74 -7.59
C PRO A 124 -20.93 4.85 -6.83
N VAL A 125 -20.95 5.39 -5.60
CA VAL A 125 -19.76 5.68 -4.80
C VAL A 125 -19.08 4.40 -4.25
N GLY A 126 -19.77 3.26 -4.27
CA GLY A 126 -19.25 1.96 -3.81
C GLY A 126 -18.18 1.36 -4.74
N THR A 127 -18.34 1.50 -6.05
CA THR A 127 -17.48 0.85 -7.06
C THR A 127 -16.07 1.44 -7.04
N TYR A 128 -15.94 2.77 -7.01
CA TYR A 128 -14.67 3.49 -7.03
C TYR A 128 -13.64 2.99 -6.01
N ARG A 129 -14.06 2.82 -4.74
CA ARG A 129 -13.16 2.37 -3.66
C ARG A 129 -12.82 0.90 -3.81
N SER A 130 -13.78 0.07 -4.22
CA SER A 130 -13.56 -1.36 -4.41
C SER A 130 -12.59 -1.66 -5.56
N SER A 131 -12.74 -0.96 -6.69
CA SER A 131 -11.85 -1.02 -7.86
C SER A 131 -10.43 -0.59 -7.49
N ALA A 132 -10.30 0.49 -6.71
CA ALA A 132 -8.99 0.97 -6.25
C ALA A 132 -8.28 -0.04 -5.33
N VAL A 133 -9.01 -0.66 -4.38
CA VAL A 133 -8.43 -1.69 -3.49
C VAL A 133 -8.01 -2.92 -4.28
N LEU A 134 -8.84 -3.36 -5.23
CA LEU A 134 -8.54 -4.54 -6.04
C LEU A 134 -7.29 -4.33 -6.91
N GLY A 135 -7.15 -3.15 -7.52
CA GLY A 135 -5.93 -2.79 -8.24
C GLY A 135 -4.70 -2.67 -7.33
N ALA A 136 -4.87 -2.18 -6.09
CA ALA A 136 -3.79 -2.10 -5.13
C ALA A 136 -3.29 -3.50 -4.73
N VAL A 137 -4.21 -4.43 -4.50
CA VAL A 137 -3.88 -5.84 -4.23
C VAL A 137 -3.24 -6.49 -5.45
N ALA A 138 -3.75 -6.27 -6.66
CA ALA A 138 -3.12 -6.77 -7.88
C ALA A 138 -1.67 -6.26 -8.01
N THR A 139 -1.44 -4.97 -7.73
CA THR A 139 -0.09 -4.38 -7.70
C THR A 139 0.82 -5.06 -6.69
N ALA A 140 0.30 -5.33 -5.49
CA ALA A 140 1.04 -6.00 -4.41
C ALA A 140 1.39 -7.45 -4.78
N VAL A 141 0.45 -8.20 -5.34
CA VAL A 141 0.67 -9.59 -5.80
C VAL A 141 1.68 -9.63 -6.94
N LEU A 142 1.61 -8.68 -7.87
CA LEU A 142 2.56 -8.55 -8.99
C LEU A 142 3.82 -7.76 -8.63
N SER A 143 4.10 -7.50 -7.35
CA SER A 143 5.26 -6.69 -6.92
C SER A 143 6.61 -7.23 -7.40
N PHE A 144 6.69 -8.51 -7.77
CA PHE A 144 7.87 -9.11 -8.40
C PHE A 144 8.12 -8.63 -9.85
N VAL A 145 7.14 -8.00 -10.48
CA VAL A 145 7.23 -7.44 -11.83
C VAL A 145 7.55 -5.95 -11.76
N PRO A 146 8.59 -5.46 -12.45
CA PRO A 146 8.83 -4.03 -12.54
C PRO A 146 7.62 -3.34 -13.19
N PHE A 147 7.23 -2.17 -12.69
CA PHE A 147 6.03 -1.44 -13.14
C PHE A 147 4.69 -2.13 -12.85
N SER A 148 4.61 -3.02 -11.86
CA SER A 148 3.35 -3.59 -11.38
C SER A 148 2.24 -2.58 -11.06
N PRO A 149 2.52 -1.31 -10.63
CA PRO A 149 1.46 -0.33 -10.42
C PRO A 149 0.72 0.05 -11.71
N ILE A 150 1.35 -0.10 -12.89
CA ILE A 150 0.67 0.09 -14.18
C ILE A 150 -0.40 -0.99 -14.36
N LEU A 151 -0.08 -2.25 -14.03
CA LEU A 151 -0.99 -3.38 -14.21
C LEU A 151 -2.16 -3.31 -13.22
N GLY A 152 -1.88 -3.04 -11.94
CA GLY A 152 -2.93 -2.86 -10.95
C GLY A 152 -3.75 -1.59 -11.13
N GLY A 153 -3.13 -0.49 -11.58
CA GLY A 153 -3.83 0.72 -11.98
C GLY A 153 -4.74 0.51 -13.18
N GLY A 154 -4.28 -0.26 -14.17
CA GLY A 154 -5.06 -0.61 -15.37
C GLY A 154 -6.24 -1.51 -15.09
N LEU A 155 -6.06 -2.54 -14.24
CA LEU A 155 -7.17 -3.36 -13.74
C LEU A 155 -8.23 -2.49 -13.05
N ALA A 156 -7.80 -1.57 -12.19
CA ALA A 156 -8.72 -0.69 -11.48
C ALA A 156 -9.43 0.29 -12.43
N GLY A 157 -8.72 0.83 -13.42
CA GLY A 157 -9.28 1.72 -14.42
C GLY A 157 -10.27 1.04 -15.37
N TYR A 158 -9.98 -0.19 -15.80
CA TYR A 158 -10.86 -1.00 -16.65
C TYR A 158 -12.19 -1.31 -15.95
N LEU A 159 -12.13 -1.66 -14.65
CA LEU A 159 -13.33 -1.95 -13.86
C LEU A 159 -14.17 -0.71 -13.55
N GLU A 160 -13.53 0.44 -13.36
CA GLU A 160 -14.25 1.68 -13.02
C GLU A 160 -14.84 2.40 -14.25
N GLN A 161 -14.24 2.22 -15.43
CA GLN A 161 -14.62 2.97 -16.63
C GLN A 161 -16.13 2.90 -16.94
N PRO A 162 -16.81 1.73 -16.90
CA PRO A 162 -18.24 1.63 -17.19
C PRO A 162 -19.13 2.31 -16.15
N ALA A 163 -18.64 2.47 -14.91
CA ALA A 163 -19.43 2.99 -13.79
C ALA A 163 -19.35 4.51 -13.64
N SER A 164 -18.17 5.11 -13.82
CA SER A 164 -17.97 6.54 -13.56
C SER A 164 -17.09 7.28 -14.57
N GLY A 165 -16.44 6.57 -15.51
CA GLY A 165 -15.49 7.18 -16.46
C GLY A 165 -14.23 7.76 -15.82
N ARG A 166 -13.99 7.52 -14.52
CA ARG A 166 -12.89 8.12 -13.73
C ARG A 166 -11.66 7.22 -13.61
N SER A 167 -11.36 6.46 -14.67
CA SER A 167 -10.33 5.42 -14.70
C SER A 167 -8.92 5.88 -14.31
N VAL A 168 -8.49 7.08 -14.72
CA VAL A 168 -7.18 7.66 -14.35
C VAL A 168 -7.07 7.88 -12.85
N SER A 169 -8.11 8.43 -12.23
CA SER A 169 -8.10 8.75 -10.80
C SER A 169 -8.17 7.50 -9.91
N VAL A 170 -8.93 6.48 -10.33
CA VAL A 170 -8.94 5.17 -9.66
C VAL A 170 -7.59 4.49 -9.80
N GLY A 171 -6.99 4.51 -10.99
CA GLY A 171 -5.66 3.95 -11.21
C GLY A 171 -4.61 4.64 -10.33
N ALA A 172 -4.63 5.97 -10.24
CA ALA A 172 -3.73 6.73 -9.38
C ALA A 172 -3.90 6.37 -7.90
N LEU A 173 -5.15 6.28 -7.42
CA LEU A 173 -5.45 5.92 -6.05
C LEU A 173 -5.04 4.48 -5.73
N SER A 174 -5.28 3.55 -6.65
CA SER A 174 -4.85 2.14 -6.58
C SER A 174 -3.33 2.03 -6.45
N GLY A 175 -2.59 2.69 -7.35
CA GLY A 175 -1.15 2.71 -7.34
C GLY A 175 -0.58 3.32 -6.07
N PHE A 176 -1.13 4.45 -5.59
CA PHE A 176 -0.74 5.04 -4.32
C PHE A 176 -1.05 4.12 -3.13
N LEU A 177 -2.26 3.53 -3.09
CA LEU A 177 -2.70 2.66 -2.00
C LEU A 177 -1.81 1.42 -1.87
N SER A 178 -1.32 0.88 -2.99
CA SER A 178 -0.37 -0.23 -2.99
C SER A 178 0.98 0.10 -2.32
N MET A 179 1.37 1.38 -2.32
CA MET A 179 2.63 1.84 -1.71
C MET A 179 2.49 2.13 -0.21
N VAL A 180 1.27 2.28 0.32
CA VAL A 180 1.03 2.67 1.72
C VAL A 180 1.80 1.81 2.72
N PRO A 181 1.81 0.46 2.64
CA PRO A 181 2.57 -0.36 3.58
C PRO A 181 4.07 -0.04 3.57
N ALA A 182 4.64 0.14 2.38
CA ALA A 182 6.05 0.49 2.22
C ALA A 182 6.35 1.90 2.75
N LEU A 183 5.46 2.87 2.51
CA LEU A 183 5.60 4.25 3.01
C LEU A 183 5.56 4.29 4.55
N VAL A 184 4.66 3.51 5.17
CA VAL A 184 4.60 3.40 6.64
C VAL A 184 5.91 2.83 7.17
N LEU A 185 6.38 1.71 6.62
CA LEU A 185 7.66 1.10 7.02
C LEU A 185 8.84 2.07 6.87
N LEU A 186 8.93 2.76 5.73
CA LEU A 186 10.00 3.72 5.49
C LEU A 186 9.94 4.90 6.47
N GLY A 187 8.75 5.34 6.86
CA GLY A 187 8.58 6.34 7.93
C GLY A 187 9.16 5.86 9.27
N PHE A 188 8.85 4.64 9.68
CA PHE A 188 9.42 4.04 10.90
C PHE A 188 10.94 3.88 10.84
N VAL A 189 11.47 3.40 9.71
CA VAL A 189 12.92 3.32 9.48
C VAL A 189 13.57 4.69 9.57
N THR A 190 12.94 5.73 9.01
CA THR A 190 13.44 7.11 9.09
C THR A 190 13.53 7.60 10.53
N VAL A 191 12.52 7.30 11.35
CA VAL A 191 12.53 7.64 12.78
C VAL A 191 13.65 6.88 13.50
N GLY A 192 13.81 5.58 13.22
CA GLY A 192 14.90 4.78 13.77
C GLY A 192 16.28 5.30 13.43
N LEU A 193 16.46 5.71 12.18
CA LEU A 193 17.72 6.27 11.71
C LEU A 193 18.02 7.62 12.37
N TYR A 194 17.02 8.51 12.47
CA TYR A 194 17.15 9.78 13.20
C TYR A 194 17.47 9.57 14.68
N ALA A 195 16.75 8.67 15.34
CA ALA A 195 16.95 8.38 16.76
C ALA A 195 18.32 7.75 17.01
N GLY A 196 18.80 6.88 16.11
CA GLY A 196 20.15 6.33 16.15
C GLY A 196 21.22 7.42 16.05
N PHE A 197 21.08 8.35 15.10
CA PHE A 197 21.98 9.51 14.99
C PHE A 197 21.90 10.44 16.21
N ALA A 198 20.73 10.59 16.83
CA ALA A 198 20.56 11.39 18.03
C ALA A 198 21.24 10.76 19.25
N ALA A 199 21.23 9.42 19.37
CA ALA A 199 21.89 8.69 20.45
C ALA A 199 23.40 8.94 20.48
N ILE A 200 24.04 8.96 19.31
CA ILE A 200 25.49 9.21 19.16
C ILE A 200 25.84 10.71 19.09
N GLN A 201 24.92 11.60 19.46
CA GLN A 201 25.09 13.07 19.45
C GLN A 201 25.37 13.68 18.05
N GLU A 202 25.04 12.96 16.98
CA GLU A 202 25.19 13.40 15.57
C GLU A 202 23.85 13.85 14.95
N ALA A 203 23.03 14.56 15.73
CA ALA A 203 21.69 14.98 15.31
C ALA A 203 21.68 15.80 13.99
N GLY A 204 22.78 16.49 13.66
CA GLY A 204 22.94 17.20 12.39
C GLY A 204 22.88 16.28 11.17
N LEU A 205 23.51 15.10 11.22
CA LEU A 205 23.43 14.09 10.18
C LEU A 205 22.03 13.44 10.15
N GLY A 206 21.44 13.24 11.32
CA GLY A 206 20.05 12.78 11.45
C GLY A 206 19.07 13.66 10.67
N LEU A 207 19.21 14.98 10.69
CA LEU A 207 18.33 15.89 9.93
C LEU A 207 18.51 15.77 8.41
N VAL A 208 19.74 15.59 7.92
CA VAL A 208 20.00 15.38 6.49
C VAL A 208 19.36 14.08 6.02
N VAL A 209 19.48 13.03 6.82
CA VAL A 209 18.87 11.73 6.57
C VAL A 209 17.34 11.82 6.54
N VAL A 210 16.74 12.51 7.52
CA VAL A 210 15.28 12.73 7.54
C VAL A 210 14.83 13.48 6.29
N ALA A 211 15.55 14.53 5.88
CA ALA A 211 15.22 15.27 4.67
C ALA A 211 15.32 14.39 3.40
N GLY A 212 16.38 13.57 3.29
CA GLY A 212 16.57 12.64 2.18
C GLY A 212 15.49 11.55 2.13
N MET A 213 15.16 10.96 3.27
CA MET A 213 14.08 9.96 3.38
C MET A 213 12.71 10.56 3.09
N PHE A 214 12.45 11.78 3.56
CA PHE A 214 11.22 12.50 3.24
C PHE A 214 11.09 12.76 1.74
N PHE A 215 12.16 13.18 1.08
CA PHE A 215 12.19 13.29 -0.37
C PHE A 215 11.94 11.93 -1.05
N GLY A 216 12.56 10.86 -0.56
CA GLY A 216 12.32 9.49 -1.03
C GLY A 216 10.85 9.07 -0.91
N LEU A 217 10.20 9.36 0.22
CA LEU A 217 8.77 9.11 0.44
C LEU A 217 7.90 9.82 -0.60
N LEU A 218 8.20 11.08 -0.91
CA LEU A 218 7.50 11.83 -1.95
C LEU A 218 7.69 11.21 -3.34
N VAL A 219 8.92 10.81 -3.68
CA VAL A 219 9.24 10.18 -4.96
C VAL A 219 8.52 8.83 -5.10
N ILE A 220 8.56 7.97 -4.08
CA ILE A 220 7.89 6.66 -4.09
C ILE A 220 6.37 6.84 -4.22
N SER A 221 5.80 7.81 -3.48
CA SER A 221 4.37 8.14 -3.54
C SER A 221 3.97 8.61 -4.93
N ALA A 222 4.75 9.53 -5.52
CA ALA A 222 4.51 10.05 -6.86
C ALA A 222 4.71 8.97 -7.94
N TYR A 223 5.69 8.08 -7.77
CA TYR A 223 5.94 6.95 -8.66
C TYR A 223 4.76 5.98 -8.67
N GLY A 224 4.30 5.54 -7.49
CA GLY A 224 3.14 4.63 -7.39
C GLY A 224 1.87 5.25 -7.94
N ALA A 225 1.57 6.50 -7.55
CA ALA A 225 0.39 7.22 -8.04
C ALA A 225 0.47 7.49 -9.55
N GLY A 226 1.64 7.90 -10.06
CA GLY A 226 1.84 8.22 -11.47
C GLY A 226 1.73 6.99 -12.36
N LEU A 227 2.41 5.90 -12.01
CA LEU A 227 2.29 4.64 -12.74
C LEU A 227 0.89 4.05 -12.66
N GLY A 228 0.24 4.14 -11.49
CA GLY A 228 -1.14 3.76 -11.33
C GLY A 228 -2.08 4.56 -12.23
N ALA A 229 -1.87 5.88 -12.34
CA ALA A 229 -2.64 6.76 -13.21
C ALA A 229 -2.47 6.39 -14.69
N LEU A 230 -1.23 6.11 -15.12
CA LEU A 230 -0.90 5.65 -16.47
C LEU A 230 -1.58 4.31 -16.77
N GLY A 231 -1.53 3.37 -15.83
CA GLY A 231 -2.25 2.12 -15.89
C GLY A 231 -3.74 2.36 -16.07
N GLY A 232 -4.34 3.15 -15.18
CA GLY A 232 -5.77 3.47 -15.19
C GLY A 232 -6.23 4.09 -16.50
N PHE A 233 -5.44 5.01 -17.07
CA PHE A 233 -5.70 5.58 -18.39
C PHE A 233 -5.75 4.50 -19.49
N ALA A 234 -4.76 3.60 -19.52
CA ALA A 234 -4.72 2.53 -20.51
C ALA A 234 -5.87 1.53 -20.33
N GLY A 235 -6.18 1.14 -19.09
CA GLY A 235 -7.28 0.25 -18.76
C GLY A 235 -8.65 0.84 -19.14
N GLY A 236 -8.87 2.13 -18.86
CA GLY A 236 -10.10 2.81 -19.26
C GLY A 236 -10.28 2.88 -20.78
N ARG A 237 -9.21 3.15 -21.54
CA ARG A 237 -9.28 3.16 -23.01
C ARG A 237 -9.58 1.81 -23.63
N LEU A 238 -9.14 0.72 -22.99
CA LEU A 238 -9.48 -0.63 -23.44
C LEU A 238 -10.96 -0.93 -23.20
N ALA A 239 -11.50 -0.53 -22.04
CA ALA A 239 -12.92 -0.71 -21.73
C ALA A 239 -13.84 0.14 -22.64
N ASP A 240 -13.42 1.33 -23.05
CA ASP A 240 -14.18 2.20 -23.97
C ASP A 240 -14.22 1.68 -25.41
N GLY A 241 -13.29 0.78 -25.78
CA GLY A 241 -13.12 0.28 -27.14
C GLY A 241 -13.85 -1.04 -27.44
N GLU A 242 -14.47 -1.64 -26.42
CA GLU A 242 -15.33 -2.83 -26.52
C GLU A 242 -16.80 -2.44 -26.65
#